data_AF-A0A928AVP5-F1
#
_entry.id   AF-A0A928AVP5-F1
#
_cell.length_a   1.000
_cell.length_b   1.000
_cell.length_c   1.000
_cell.angle_alpha   90.00
_cell.angle_beta   90.00
_cell.angle_gamma   90.00
#
_symmetry.space_group_name_H-M   'P 1'
#
loop_
_entity.id
_entity.type
_entity.pdbx_description
1 polymer ?
#
loop_
_entity_poly.entity_id
_entity_poly.type
_entity_poly.pdbx_seq_one_letter_code
_entity_poly.pdbx_strand_id
1 'polypeptide(L)'
;MSMQNEDIKRAEQLVERYPWWGGAHLALVRAKGFEHVSEASRLVALIHPLAAVARREIDVERLTYKSSDDMIDLFLHHGGHRIVAEEGDAEDLSTQNFSDDDDMVSEELAEIYLNQGLYEEAIETYRKLSLVNSKKSVYFAGLIEEISGKMNK
;
A
#
# COMPACT_ATOMS: atom_id res chain seq x y z
N MET A 1 0.35 25.96 28.16
CA MET A 1 0.58 26.34 29.57
C MET A 1 1.29 25.19 30.26
N SER A 2 2.59 25.35 30.54
CA SER A 2 3.39 24.33 31.22
C SER A 2 3.03 24.34 32.71
N MET A 3 2.60 23.19 33.24
CA MET A 3 2.23 23.05 34.64
C MET A 3 3.51 23.00 35.48
N GLN A 4 3.59 23.77 36.57
CA GLN A 4 4.82 23.89 37.37
C GLN A 4 5.08 22.58 38.16
N ASN A 5 6.35 22.29 38.46
CA ASN A 5 6.75 21.06 39.17
C ASN A 5 6.07 20.87 40.55
N GLU A 6 5.67 21.96 41.21
CA GLU A 6 4.89 21.88 42.46
C GLU A 6 3.47 21.36 42.24
N ASP A 7 2.83 21.73 41.13
CA ASP A 7 1.46 21.33 40.84
C ASP A 7 1.37 19.84 40.51
N ILE A 8 2.41 19.29 39.88
CA ILE A 8 2.54 17.86 39.63
C ILE A 8 2.61 17.10 40.97
N LYS A 9 3.43 17.55 41.92
CA LYS A 9 3.52 16.93 43.26
C LYS A 9 2.19 17.00 44.02
N ARG A 10 1.46 18.12 43.92
CA ARG A 10 0.11 18.24 44.51
C ARG A 10 -0.87 17.25 43.87
N ALA A 11 -0.80 17.06 42.56
CA ALA A 11 -1.66 16.10 41.86
C ALA A 11 -1.35 14.64 42.26
N GLU A 12 -0.08 14.30 42.50
CA GLU A 12 0.32 12.98 43.03
C GLU A 12 -0.26 12.74 44.43
N GLN A 13 -0.14 13.71 45.33
CA GLN A 13 -0.72 13.62 46.68
C GLN A 13 -2.25 13.48 46.65
N LEU A 14 -2.91 14.13 45.69
CA LEU A 14 -4.36 14.02 45.51
C LEU A 14 -4.77 12.64 44.97
N VAL A 15 -3.96 12.03 44.09
CA VAL A 15 -4.19 10.65 43.65
C VAL A 15 -4.04 9.65 44.80
N GLU A 16 -3.01 9.82 45.65
CA GLU A 16 -2.82 8.95 46.81
C GLU A 16 -3.95 9.08 47.83
N ARG A 17 -4.39 10.32 48.08
CA ARG A 17 -5.45 10.60 49.05
C ARG A 17 -6.85 10.26 48.53
N TYR A 18 -7.12 10.48 47.24
CA TYR A 18 -8.43 10.28 46.63
C TYR A 18 -8.30 9.53 45.29
N PRO A 19 -8.10 8.19 45.32
CA PRO A 19 -7.91 7.38 44.11
C PRO A 19 -9.11 7.35 43.16
N TRP A 20 -10.29 7.75 43.62
CA TRP A 20 -11.52 7.81 42.85
C TRP A 20 -11.72 9.17 42.14
N TRP A 21 -10.89 10.18 42.46
CA TRP A 21 -11.01 11.51 41.86
C TRP A 21 -10.30 11.59 40.52
N GLY A 22 -11.03 11.33 39.44
CA GLY A 22 -10.46 11.28 38.07
C GLY A 22 -9.82 12.57 37.58
N GLY A 23 -10.15 13.72 38.17
CA GLY A 23 -9.53 15.01 37.85
C GLY A 23 -8.02 15.04 38.12
N ALA A 24 -7.54 14.46 39.23
CA ALA A 24 -6.11 14.41 39.54
C ALA A 24 -5.37 13.51 38.56
N HIS A 25 -5.94 12.35 38.26
CA HIS A 25 -5.38 11.42 37.29
C HIS A 25 -5.28 12.06 35.90
N LEU A 26 -6.31 12.80 35.47
CA LEU A 26 -6.30 13.53 34.21
C LEU A 26 -5.24 14.64 34.18
N ALA A 27 -5.08 15.39 35.28
CA ALA A 27 -4.07 16.44 35.40
C ALA A 27 -2.64 15.86 35.35
N LEU A 28 -2.39 14.73 36.03
CA LEU A 28 -1.11 14.02 35.96
C LEU A 28 -0.80 13.50 34.56
N VAL A 29 -1.78 12.86 33.92
CA VAL A 29 -1.64 12.36 32.54
C VAL A 29 -1.39 13.50 31.56
N ARG A 30 -1.94 14.70 31.79
CA ARG A 30 -1.68 15.89 30.97
C ARG A 30 -0.28 16.47 31.18
N ALA A 31 0.25 16.44 32.41
CA ALA A 31 1.58 16.98 32.70
C ALA A 31 2.72 16.02 32.38
N LYS A 32 2.58 14.74 32.69
CA LYS A 32 3.62 13.71 32.50
C LYS A 32 3.45 12.92 31.20
N GLY A 33 2.29 12.98 30.55
CA GLY A 33 1.95 12.13 29.42
C GLY A 33 1.45 10.75 29.86
N PHE A 34 0.74 10.04 28.98
CA PHE A 34 0.15 8.73 29.30
C PHE A 34 1.20 7.67 29.68
N GLU A 35 2.41 7.73 29.13
CA GLU A 35 3.44 6.71 29.33
C GLU A 35 4.10 6.76 30.71
N HIS A 36 4.15 7.93 31.35
CA HIS A 36 4.91 8.14 32.59
C HIS A 36 4.04 8.17 33.87
N VAL A 37 2.77 7.76 33.78
CA VAL A 37 1.84 7.68 34.93
C VAL A 37 1.44 6.22 35.18
N SER A 38 1.10 5.90 36.43
CA SER A 38 0.68 4.56 36.85
C SER A 38 -0.52 4.03 36.06
N GLU A 39 -0.61 2.70 35.93
CA GLU A 39 -1.67 2.03 35.17
C GLU A 39 -3.08 2.38 35.68
N ALA A 40 -3.27 2.44 37.00
CA ALA A 40 -4.53 2.88 37.61
C ALA A 40 -4.92 4.29 37.17
N SER A 41 -3.94 5.20 37.08
CA SER A 41 -4.20 6.56 36.61
C SER A 41 -4.53 6.63 35.13
N ARG A 42 -3.94 5.77 34.30
CA ARG A 42 -4.31 5.65 32.89
C ARG A 42 -5.75 5.21 32.75
N LEU A 43 -6.15 4.16 33.46
CA LEU A 43 -7.50 3.62 33.40
C LEU A 43 -8.54 4.61 33.94
N VAL A 44 -8.28 5.24 35.09
CA VAL A 44 -9.18 6.24 35.66
C VAL A 44 -9.28 7.49 34.78
N ALA A 45 -8.17 7.92 34.18
CA ALA A 45 -8.20 9.00 33.19
C ALA A 45 -9.05 8.59 31.98
N LEU A 46 -8.88 7.40 31.41
CA LEU A 46 -9.62 6.96 30.21
C LEU A 46 -11.15 6.90 30.39
N ILE A 47 -11.63 6.60 31.61
CA ILE A 47 -13.05 6.50 31.93
C ILE A 47 -13.66 7.87 32.27
N HIS A 48 -12.83 8.90 32.53
CA HIS A 48 -13.31 10.20 32.94
C HIS A 48 -13.99 10.96 31.77
N PRO A 49 -15.16 11.60 31.95
CA PRO A 49 -15.89 12.30 30.88
C PRO A 49 -15.06 13.35 30.13
N LEU A 50 -14.16 14.05 30.83
CA LEU A 50 -13.27 15.06 30.24
C LEU A 50 -12.04 14.47 29.52
N ALA A 51 -11.83 13.16 29.58
CA ALA A 51 -10.70 12.53 28.91
C ALA A 51 -10.84 12.51 27.38
N ALA A 52 -12.07 12.58 26.87
CA ALA A 52 -12.33 12.80 25.46
C ALA A 52 -11.71 14.12 24.96
N VAL A 53 -11.66 15.15 25.81
CA VAL A 53 -11.05 16.46 25.51
C VAL A 53 -9.52 16.43 25.61
N ALA A 54 -8.96 15.46 26.34
CA ALA A 54 -7.53 15.24 26.45
C ALA A 54 -6.98 14.22 25.44
N ARG A 55 -7.82 13.70 24.54
CA ARG A 55 -7.36 12.81 23.47
C ARG A 55 -6.37 13.55 22.59
N ARG A 56 -5.30 12.83 22.25
CA ARG A 56 -4.33 13.18 21.22
C ARG A 56 -5.09 13.62 19.96
N GLU A 57 -4.62 14.68 19.30
CA GLU A 57 -5.22 15.14 18.04
C GLU A 57 -5.36 13.94 17.11
N ILE A 58 -6.60 13.68 16.70
CA ILE A 58 -6.90 12.60 15.79
C ILE A 58 -6.33 13.04 14.45
N ASP A 59 -5.39 12.28 13.93
CA ASP A 59 -4.86 12.47 12.59
C ASP A 59 -5.97 12.13 11.59
N VAL A 60 -6.71 13.16 11.18
CA VAL A 60 -7.85 13.04 10.28
C VAL A 60 -7.38 12.55 8.92
N GLU A 61 -6.20 12.97 8.46
CA GLU A 61 -5.63 12.57 7.18
C GLU A 61 -5.41 11.05 7.14
N ARG A 62 -4.85 10.48 8.21
CA ARG A 62 -4.68 9.03 8.34
C ARG A 62 -6.00 8.24 8.34
N LEU A 63 -7.08 8.80 8.88
CA LEU A 63 -8.40 8.15 8.86
C LEU A 63 -9.10 8.27 7.50
N THR A 64 -8.75 9.28 6.71
CA THR A 64 -9.33 9.50 5.37
C THR A 64 -8.50 8.90 4.25
N TYR A 65 -7.27 8.48 4.51
CA TYR A 65 -6.42 7.85 3.52
C TYR A 65 -6.99 6.49 3.14
N LYS A 66 -7.28 6.32 1.85
CA LYS A 66 -7.66 5.01 1.29
C LYS A 66 -6.40 4.25 0.93
N SER A 67 -6.12 3.19 1.69
CA SER A 67 -5.12 2.18 1.33
C SER A 67 -5.59 1.37 0.13
N SER A 68 -4.65 0.70 -0.54
CA SER A 68 -4.95 -0.32 -1.53
C SER A 68 -5.89 -1.41 -0.97
N ASP A 69 -5.74 -1.75 0.31
CA ASP A 69 -6.61 -2.72 0.98
C ASP A 69 -8.05 -2.19 1.14
N ASP A 70 -8.22 -0.90 1.47
CA ASP A 70 -9.54 -0.28 1.58
C ASP A 70 -10.25 -0.24 0.23
N MET A 71 -9.50 -0.12 -0.86
CA MET A 71 -10.04 -0.19 -2.22
C MET A 71 -10.53 -1.59 -2.57
N ILE A 72 -9.85 -2.63 -2.09
CA ILE A 72 -10.27 -4.02 -2.25
C ILE A 72 -11.57 -4.25 -1.46
N ASP A 73 -11.62 -3.83 -0.20
CA ASP A 73 -12.81 -4.00 0.64
C ASP A 73 -14.01 -3.22 0.08
N LEU A 74 -13.79 -2.01 -0.42
CA LEU A 74 -14.81 -1.21 -1.10
C LEU A 74 -15.31 -1.91 -2.37
N PHE A 75 -14.40 -2.49 -3.15
CA PHE A 75 -14.74 -3.26 -4.35
C PHE A 75 -15.61 -4.48 -3.99
N LEU A 76 -15.21 -5.27 -2.99
CA LEU A 76 -15.98 -6.42 -2.54
C LEU A 76 -17.37 -6.04 -2.01
N HIS A 77 -17.50 -4.87 -1.37
CA HIS A 77 -18.77 -4.37 -0.84
C HIS A 77 -19.75 -3.84 -1.90
N HIS A 78 -19.26 -3.17 -2.95
CA HIS A 78 -20.16 -2.47 -3.89
C HIS A 78 -21.02 -3.42 -4.74
N GLY A 79 -20.62 -4.70 -4.88
CA GLY A 79 -21.35 -5.67 -5.70
C GLY A 79 -21.48 -5.23 -7.17
N GLY A 80 -22.13 -6.04 -8.02
CA GLY A 80 -22.44 -5.64 -9.40
C GLY A 80 -21.31 -5.76 -10.43
N HIS A 81 -20.15 -6.31 -10.07
CA HIS A 81 -19.00 -6.51 -11.00
C HIS A 81 -19.19 -7.63 -12.02
N ARG A 82 -20.38 -8.23 -12.09
CA ARG A 82 -20.66 -9.21 -13.12
C ARG A 82 -20.76 -8.46 -14.44
N ILE A 83 -19.76 -8.66 -15.30
CA ILE A 83 -19.85 -8.26 -16.69
C ILE A 83 -20.99 -9.09 -17.30
N VAL A 84 -22.13 -8.43 -17.50
CA VAL A 84 -23.27 -8.98 -18.22
C VAL A 84 -23.23 -8.34 -19.59
N ALA A 85 -23.22 -9.16 -20.64
CA ALA A 85 -23.37 -8.65 -21.99
C ALA A 85 -24.69 -7.87 -22.07
N GLU A 86 -24.64 -6.64 -22.58
CA GLU A 86 -25.87 -5.90 -22.92
C GLU A 86 -26.63 -6.70 -24.00
N GLU A 87 -27.96 -6.69 -23.94
CA GLU A 87 -28.78 -7.33 -24.97
C GLU A 87 -28.63 -6.55 -26.29
N GLY A 88 -27.73 -7.04 -27.15
CA GLY A 88 -27.45 -6.53 -28.48
C GLY A 88 -26.69 -7.56 -29.31
N ASP A 89 -26.66 -7.36 -30.63
CA ASP A 89 -25.87 -8.19 -31.53
C ASP A 89 -24.39 -8.01 -31.16
N ALA A 90 -23.80 -9.02 -30.51
CA ALA A 90 -22.38 -9.03 -30.22
C ALA A 90 -21.62 -9.00 -31.54
N GLU A 91 -20.90 -7.91 -31.81
CA GLU A 91 -20.00 -7.84 -32.95
C GLU A 91 -18.98 -8.98 -32.85
N ASP A 92 -18.92 -9.82 -33.88
CA ASP A 92 -17.94 -10.91 -33.94
C ASP A 92 -16.56 -10.33 -34.29
N LEU A 93 -15.86 -9.89 -33.24
CA LEU A 93 -14.51 -9.35 -33.33
C LEU A 93 -13.46 -10.42 -33.70
N SER A 94 -13.82 -11.71 -33.80
CA SER A 94 -12.86 -12.74 -34.25
C SER A 94 -12.38 -12.54 -35.69
N THR A 95 -13.15 -11.78 -36.48
CA THR A 95 -12.82 -11.43 -37.87
C THR A 95 -12.13 -10.08 -38.00
N GLN A 96 -12.01 -9.31 -36.90
CA GLN A 96 -11.12 -8.16 -36.88
C GLN A 96 -9.69 -8.67 -36.92
N ASN A 97 -9.16 -8.73 -38.14
CA ASN A 97 -7.75 -8.84 -38.39
C ASN A 97 -7.13 -7.56 -37.83
N PHE A 98 -6.74 -7.57 -36.54
CA PHE A 98 -5.71 -6.68 -36.07
C PHE A 98 -4.58 -6.89 -37.06
N SER A 99 -4.28 -5.88 -37.89
CA SER A 99 -3.03 -5.93 -38.62
C SER A 99 -1.99 -6.18 -37.54
N ASP A 100 -1.29 -7.31 -37.64
CA ASP A 100 -0.09 -7.54 -36.86
C ASP A 100 0.81 -6.36 -37.22
N ASP A 101 0.71 -5.28 -36.46
CA ASP A 101 1.74 -4.27 -36.34
C ASP A 101 2.88 -4.98 -35.59
N ASP A 102 3.47 -5.97 -36.28
CA ASP A 102 4.56 -6.87 -35.91
C ASP A 102 5.90 -6.10 -35.79
N ASP A 103 5.78 -4.77 -35.76
CA ASP A 103 6.79 -3.75 -35.61
C ASP A 103 6.92 -3.26 -34.16
N MET A 104 5.96 -3.56 -33.27
CA MET A 104 6.10 -3.17 -31.85
C MET A 104 7.04 -4.14 -31.11
N VAL A 105 8.34 -3.87 -31.23
CA VAL A 105 9.40 -4.63 -30.56
C VAL A 105 9.98 -3.84 -29.38
N SER A 106 10.01 -4.44 -28.20
CA SER A 106 10.67 -3.89 -27.00
C SER A 106 11.47 -4.96 -26.25
N GLU A 107 12.44 -4.53 -25.45
CA GLU A 107 13.28 -5.43 -24.65
C GLU A 107 12.43 -6.14 -23.60
N GLU A 108 11.49 -5.42 -22.97
CA GLU A 108 10.55 -5.95 -21.99
C GLU A 108 9.61 -7.00 -22.60
N LEU A 109 9.19 -6.81 -23.85
CA LEU A 109 8.34 -7.79 -24.55
C LEU A 109 9.09 -9.10 -24.77
N ALA A 110 10.36 -9.03 -25.19
CA ALA A 110 11.21 -10.21 -25.34
C ALA A 110 11.41 -10.93 -24.00
N GLU A 111 11.56 -10.19 -22.90
CA GLU A 111 11.66 -10.78 -21.55
C GLU A 111 10.35 -11.46 -21.10
N ILE A 112 9.19 -10.89 -21.43
CA ILE A 112 7.89 -11.52 -21.19
C ILE A 112 7.80 -12.87 -21.94
N TYR A 113 8.22 -12.93 -23.21
CA TYR A 113 8.25 -14.18 -23.97
C TYR A 113 9.17 -15.24 -23.33
N LEU A 114 10.34 -14.84 -22.83
CA LEU A 114 11.22 -15.75 -22.08
C LEU A 114 10.56 -16.31 -20.81
N ASN A 115 9.88 -15.46 -20.05
CA ASN A 115 9.18 -15.88 -18.83
C ASN A 115 8.01 -16.83 -19.13
N GLN A 116 7.42 -16.73 -20.33
CA GLN A 116 6.38 -17.63 -20.81
C GLN A 116 6.92 -18.93 -21.41
N GLY A 117 8.24 -19.06 -21.62
CA GLY A 117 8.88 -20.21 -22.27
C GLY A 117 8.82 -20.17 -23.80
N LEU A 118 8.42 -19.04 -24.39
CA LEU A 118 8.35 -18.79 -25.83
C LEU A 118 9.72 -18.32 -26.35
N TYR A 119 10.65 -19.27 -26.44
CA TYR A 119 12.05 -18.96 -26.76
C TYR A 119 12.27 -18.50 -28.20
N GLU A 120 11.49 -19.02 -29.15
CA GLU A 120 11.64 -18.70 -30.57
C GLU A 120 11.19 -17.25 -30.86
N GLU A 121 10.07 -16.85 -30.26
CA GLU A 121 9.49 -15.52 -30.31
C GLU A 121 10.38 -14.49 -29.60
N ALA A 122 10.98 -14.86 -28.47
CA ALA A 122 11.95 -14.03 -27.77
C ALA A 122 13.21 -13.79 -28.63
N ILE A 123 13.74 -14.84 -29.27
CA ILE A 123 14.90 -14.73 -30.16
C ILE A 123 14.59 -13.84 -31.36
N GLU A 124 13.41 -14.00 -31.97
CA GLU A 124 12.99 -13.18 -33.11
C GLU A 124 12.88 -11.70 -32.70
N THR A 125 12.27 -11.41 -31.55
CA THR A 125 12.15 -10.05 -31.02
C THR A 125 13.53 -9.42 -30.78
N TYR A 126 14.47 -10.14 -30.17
CA TYR A 126 15.85 -9.66 -29.98
C TYR A 126 16.61 -9.44 -31.29
N ARG A 127 16.36 -10.27 -32.31
CA ARG A 127 16.92 -10.06 -33.67
C ARG A 127 16.37 -8.77 -34.28
N LYS A 128 15.05 -8.54 -34.22
CA LYS A 128 14.42 -7.30 -34.68
C LYS A 128 15.00 -6.09 -33.95
N LEU A 129 15.14 -6.15 -32.61
CA LEU A 129 15.76 -5.09 -31.80
C LEU A 129 17.23 -4.81 -32.17
N SER A 130 17.99 -5.84 -32.51
CA SER A 130 19.38 -5.68 -32.96
C SER A 130 19.49 -4.90 -34.28
N LEU A 131 18.49 -5.00 -35.15
CA LEU A 131 18.42 -4.25 -36.41
C LEU A 131 18.03 -2.79 -36.18
N VAL A 132 17.04 -2.56 -35.31
CA VAL A 132 16.56 -1.21 -34.97
C VAL A 132 17.60 -0.44 -34.15
N ASN A 133 18.31 -1.11 -33.24
CA ASN A 133 19.25 -0.50 -32.32
C ASN A 133 20.68 -1.05 -32.51
N SER A 134 21.32 -0.60 -33.59
CA SER A 134 22.68 -1.04 -33.97
C SER A 134 23.75 -0.82 -32.90
N LYS A 135 23.58 0.15 -31.99
CA LYS A 135 24.51 0.39 -30.87
C LYS A 135 24.49 -0.71 -29.82
N LYS A 136 23.35 -1.38 -29.65
CA LYS A 136 23.15 -2.48 -28.69
C LYS A 136 23.22 -3.86 -29.35
N SER A 137 23.58 -3.98 -30.63
CA SER A 137 23.52 -5.27 -31.34
C SER A 137 24.34 -6.39 -30.67
N VAL A 138 25.53 -6.06 -30.16
CA VAL A 138 26.40 -7.01 -29.44
C VAL A 138 25.75 -7.51 -28.15
N TYR A 139 25.01 -6.66 -27.45
CA TYR A 139 24.27 -7.04 -26.24
C TYR A 139 23.15 -8.03 -26.58
N PHE A 140 22.35 -7.74 -27.61
CA PHE A 140 21.27 -8.65 -28.04
C PHE A 140 21.80 -9.97 -28.59
N ALA A 141 22.95 -9.97 -29.27
CA ALA A 141 23.60 -11.20 -29.73
C ALA A 141 23.96 -12.14 -28.54
N GLY A 142 24.48 -11.57 -27.45
CA GLY A 142 24.78 -12.35 -26.24
C GLY A 142 23.53 -12.95 -25.59
N LEU A 143 22.42 -12.19 -25.54
CA LEU A 143 21.15 -12.70 -25.04
C LEU A 143 20.60 -13.84 -25.90
N ILE A 144 20.67 -13.71 -27.23
CA ILE A 144 20.25 -14.77 -28.17
C ILE A 144 21.05 -16.06 -27.94
N GLU A 145 22.37 -15.95 -27.75
CA GLU A 145 23.22 -17.12 -27.45
C GLU A 145 22.80 -17.80 -26.13
N GLU A 146 22.57 -17.03 -25.06
CA GLU A 146 22.12 -17.56 -23.77
C GLU A 146 20.78 -18.31 -23.89
N ILE A 147 19.82 -17.72 -24.59
CA ILE A 147 18.49 -18.30 -24.79
C ILE A 147 18.58 -19.59 -25.62
N SER A 148 19.39 -19.58 -26.69
CA SER A 148 19.61 -20.77 -27.51
C SER A 148 20.27 -21.92 -26.74
N GLY A 149 21.11 -21.60 -25.76
CA GLY A 149 21.69 -22.58 -24.84
C GLY A 149 20.67 -23.18 -23.89
N LYS A 150 19.67 -22.41 -23.45
CA LYS A 150 18.56 -22.90 -22.60
C LYS A 150 17.61 -23.82 -23.36
N MET A 151 17.36 -23.55 -24.64
CA MET A 151 16.51 -24.40 -25.49
C MET A 151 17.11 -25.79 -25.77
N ASN A 152 18.44 -25.90 -25.80
CA ASN A 152 19.17 -27.13 -26.12
C ASN A 152 19.60 -27.96 -24.89
N LYS A 153 19.04 -27.66 -23.71
CA LYS A 153 19.39 -28.32 -22.43
C LYS A 153 18.20 -29.10 -21.87
#